data_AF-A0A7J9BIL5-F1
#
_entry.id   AF-A0A7J9BIL5-F1
#
_cell.length_a   1.000
_cell.length_b   1.000
_cell.length_c   1.000
_cell.angle_alpha   90.00
_cell.angle_beta   90.00
_cell.angle_gamma   90.00
#
_symmetry.space_group_name_H-M   'P 1'
#
loop_
_entity.id
_entity.type
_entity.pdbx_description
1 polymer ?
#
loop_
_entity_poly.entity_id
_entity_poly.type
_entity_poly.pdbx_seq_one_letter_code
_entity_poly.pdbx_strand_id
1 'polypeptide(L)' 'MELGSALHFLDNKSILVTGAAGFLAKIFVEKVLRVQPNVKKLYLLLRAADHKSAIHRLHNE' A
#
# COMPACT_ATOMS: atom_id res chain seq x y z
N MET A 1 19.61 -13.36 13.75
CA MET A 1 18.44 -13.60 12.88
C MET A 1 18.68 -12.79 11.62
N GLU A 2 19.04 -13.44 10.51
CA GLU A 2 19.09 -12.73 9.24
C GLU A 2 17.65 -12.33 8.91
N LEU A 3 17.37 -11.03 9.03
CA LEU A 3 16.15 -10.46 8.52
C LEU A 3 16.25 -10.61 6.99
N GLY A 4 15.75 -11.74 6.47
CA GLY A 4 15.65 -11.97 5.03
C GLY A 4 15.13 -10.68 4.40
N SER A 5 15.81 -10.21 3.34
CA SER A 5 15.65 -8.83 2.86
C SER A 5 14.17 -8.47 2.81
N ALA A 6 13.81 -7.25 3.22
CA ALA A 6 12.40 -6.83 3.26
C ALA A 6 11.65 -7.14 1.94
N LEU A 7 12.37 -7.16 0.82
CA LEU A 7 11.88 -7.61 -0.48
C LEU A 7 11.42 -9.07 -0.48
N HIS A 8 12.24 -10.00 0.01
CA HIS A 8 11.88 -11.41 0.14
C HIS A 8 10.71 -11.61 1.11
N PHE A 9 10.66 -10.83 2.19
CA PHE A 9 9.53 -10.90 3.12
C PHE A 9 8.19 -10.51 2.45
N LEU A 10 8.20 -9.51 1.58
CA LEU A 10 7.01 -8.99 0.90
C LEU A 10 6.55 -9.85 -0.30
N ASP A 11 7.35 -10.83 -0.72
CA ASP A 11 7.03 -11.72 -1.83
C ASP A 11 5.74 -12.53 -1.55
N ASN A 12 4.82 -12.50 -2.52
CA ASN A 12 3.51 -13.16 -2.48
C ASN A 12 2.67 -12.82 -1.22
N LYS A 13 2.94 -11.68 -0.56
CA LYS A 13 2.18 -11.22 0.61
C LYS A 13 0.98 -10.36 0.21
N SER A 14 -0.05 -10.40 1.06
CA SER A 14 -1.12 -9.42 1.05
C SER A 14 -0.84 -8.36 2.11
N ILE A 15 -0.92 -7.08 1.74
CA ILE A 15 -0.52 -5.95 2.58
C ILE A 15 -1.74 -5.06 2.79
N LEU A 16 -2.03 -4.69 4.05
CA LEU A 16 -2.99 -3.65 4.39
C LEU A 16 -2.25 -2.38 4.77
N VAL A 17 -2.53 -1.29 4.05
CA VAL A 17 -1.97 0.04 4.32
C VAL A 17 -3.09 0.95 4.84
N THR A 18 -2.91 1.47 6.05
CA THR A 18 -3.79 2.47 6.64
C THR A 18 -3.28 3.87 6.37
N GLY A 19 -4.18 4.85 6.29
CA GLY A 19 -3.78 6.24 6.02
C GLY A 19 -3.24 6.43 4.61
N ALA A 20 -3.74 5.67 3.63
CA ALA A 20 -3.22 5.61 2.26
C ALA A 20 -3.23 6.95 1.50
N ALA A 21 -4.07 7.91 1.91
CA ALA A 21 -4.06 9.28 1.36
C ALA A 21 -2.93 10.16 1.95
N GLY A 22 -2.25 9.73 3.01
CA GLY A 22 -1.15 10.48 3.62
C GLY A 22 0.13 10.42 2.80
N PHE A 23 0.93 11.49 2.86
CA PHE A 23 2.18 11.64 2.10
C PHE A 23 3.11 10.42 2.17
N LEU A 24 3.43 9.95 3.39
CA LEU A 24 4.33 8.82 3.58
C LEU A 24 3.74 7.49 3.06
N ALA A 25 2.45 7.27 3.26
CA ALA A 25 1.80 6.03 2.86
C ALA A 25 1.81 5.88 1.33
N LYS A 26 1.65 6.97 0.58
CA LYS A 26 1.76 6.94 -0.89
C LYS A 26 3.15 6.55 -1.36
N ILE A 27 4.19 7.16 -0.78
CA ILE A 27 5.58 6.82 -1.10
C ILE A 27 5.86 5.36 -0.75
N PHE A 28 5.34 4.87 0.37
CA PHE A 28 5.46 3.48 0.76
C PHE A 28 4.81 2.54 -0.29
N VAL A 29 3.57 2.82 -0.71
CA VAL A 29 2.86 2.01 -1.72
C VAL A 29 3.61 2.04 -3.06
N GLU A 30 4.03 3.22 -3.50
CA GLU A 30 4.84 3.41 -4.71
C GLU A 30 6.12 2.57 -4.64
N LYS A 31 6.84 2.68 -3.52
CA LYS A 31 8.10 1.96 -3.32
C LYS A 31 7.89 0.46 -3.38
N VAL A 32 6.90 -0.06 -2.65
CA VAL A 32 6.56 -1.49 -2.62
C VAL A 32 6.26 -2.00 -4.03
N LEU A 33 5.39 -1.31 -4.77
CA LEU A 33 5.03 -1.70 -6.15
C LEU A 33 6.22 -1.64 -7.11
N ARG A 34 7.15 -0.69 -6.93
CA ARG A 34 8.36 -0.57 -7.77
C ARG A 34 9.38 -1.67 -7.52
N VAL A 35 9.57 -2.07 -6.26
CA VAL A 35 10.68 -2.96 -5.86
C VAL A 35 10.29 -4.42 -5.67
N GLN A 36 9.01 -4.71 -5.42
CA GLN A 36 8.51 -6.07 -5.25
C GLN A 36 7.29 -6.29 -6.17
N PRO A 37 7.51 -6.72 -7.43
CA PRO A 37 6.42 -6.93 -8.38
C PRO A 37 5.49 -8.10 -8.01
N ASN A 38 5.91 -9.01 -7.12
CA ASN A 38 5.15 -10.20 -6.74
C ASN A 38 4.29 -10.02 -5.48
N VAL A 39 3.99 -8.79 -5.06
CA VAL A 39 3.00 -8.57 -4.00
C VAL A 39 1.65 -9.14 -4.45
N LYS A 40 1.08 -10.06 -3.68
CA LYS A 40 -0.17 -10.75 -4.03
C LYS A 40 -1.35 -9.79 -4.09
N LYS A 41 -1.46 -8.90 -3.09
CA LYS A 41 -2.55 -7.91 -3.03
C LYS A 41 -2.20 -6.75 -2.11
N LEU A 42 -2.60 -5.55 -2.49
CA LEU A 42 -2.54 -4.33 -1.68
C LEU A 42 -3.95 -3.88 -1.34
N TYR A 43 -4.25 -3.77 -0.06
CA TYR A 43 -5.48 -3.22 0.48
C TYR A 43 -5.18 -1.84 1.04
N LEU A 44 -5.87 -0.81 0.54
CA LEU A 44 -5.71 0.56 1.01
C LEU A 44 -6.95 0.94 1.82
N LEU A 45 -6.77 1.26 3.10
CA LEU A 45 -7.83 1.76 3.95
C LEU A 45 -7.88 3.28 3.92
N LEU A 46 -9.00 3.82 3.43
CA LEU A 46 -9.29 5.25 3.40
C LEU A 46 -10.54 5.53 4.23
N ARG A 47 -10.48 6.57 5.06
CA ARG A 47 -11.64 7.06 5.83
C ARG A 47 -12.54 7.89 4.92
N ALA A 48 -13.63 7.33 4.42
CA ALA A 48 -14.61 8.06 3.62
C ALA A 48 -16.03 7.58 3.91
N ALA A 49 -17.03 8.38 3.56
CA ALA A 49 -18.44 8.04 3.77
C ALA A 49 -18.88 6.86 2.88
N ASP A 50 -18.36 6.78 1.67
CA ASP A 50 -18.68 5.73 0.71
C ASP A 50 -17.50 5.44 -0.23
N HIS A 51 -17.69 4.45 -1.11
CA HIS A 51 -16.67 4.02 -2.06
C HIS A 51 -16.29 5.13 -3.05
N LYS A 52 -17.24 5.93 -3.54
CA LYS A 52 -16.98 7.01 -4.50
C LYS A 52 -16.07 8.07 -3.88
N SER A 53 -16.37 8.46 -2.64
CA SER A 53 -15.59 9.39 -1.85
C SER A 53 -14.20 8.83 -1.56
N ALA A 54 -14.09 7.53 -1.22
CA ALA A 54 -12.78 6.88 -1.02
C ALA A 54 -11.91 6.93 -2.28
N ILE A 55 -12.47 6.61 -3.46
CA ILE A 55 -11.75 6.69 -4.74
C ILE A 55 -11.34 8.12 -5.08
N HIS A 56 -12.23 9.10 -4.84
CA HIS A 56 -11.88 10.51 -5.05
C HIS A 56 -10.68 10.92 -4.20
N ARG A 57 -10.68 10.59 -2.90
CA ARG A 57 -9.56 10.89 -2.00
C ARG A 57 -8.27 10.18 -2.40
N LEU A 58 -8.35 8.92 -2.87
CA LEU A 58 -7.18 8.18 -3.33
C LEU A 58 -6.49 8.85 -4.53
N HIS A 59 -7.25 9.48 -5.43
CA HIS A 59 -6.71 10.08 -6.65
C HIS A 59 -6.35 11.57 -6.54
N ASN A 60 -6.99 12.31 -5.62
CA ASN A 60 -6.91 13.78 -5.61
C ASN A 60 -6.29 14.36 -4.34
N GLU A 61 -6.26 13.63 -3.23
CA GLU A 61 -5.47 14.01 -2.06
C GLU A 61 -4.10 13.37 -2.15
#